data_AF-A0A7C1UTT4-F1
#
_entry.id   AF-A0A7C1UTT4-F1
#
_cell.length_a   1.000
_cell.length_b   1.000
_cell.length_c   1.000
_cell.angle_alpha   90.00
_cell.angle_beta   90.00
_cell.angle_gamma   90.00
#
_symmetry.space_group_name_H-M   'P 1'
#
loop_
_entity.id
_entity.type
_entity.pdbx_description
1 polymer ?
#
loop_
_entity_poly.entity_id
_entity_poly.type
_entity_poly.pdbx_seq_one_letter_code
_entity_poly.pdbx_strand_id
1 'polypeptide(L)'
;MDESLLNSMFERSRDRYDGAVRWACIVVFVLLGFHLLMFNHYLDADRKLAAVDAEKAAITKKKEVIDGVIAGLNDVQTEAIDALSVLLKQTFANLRADFGALSERIREIRSGDTVAATPDGDAETPLQGMPDPLQREPPDPGLTDYPFQFQRPDDRSYPRRRRRQLFDQDAMPEPGLGPLPRPISLDESVVAAIRGAEGMGEIRDHLRPLIEAQSIGPRFKALNDGWRLEILPRIEKRVGGLRNSIKQQKPADPADDPYWGAVNAALDRVVEAARRLHFEPPEDPYWWVSTGGKGETLFQLGVSARQELDQSAAVEAIGRELAGILAAQKQLHMELENKLKQLEEVFERQKSQLSIFGYPLSAVPLNLIALLGHFPLLIGIILAVMSIWLMRRFMELVTVTSMMVKRDAESPVRQWLLSRMPGYLRTGKPGAWGVYVLGLTGLAWLWIAAASFELIGWQDIDLQQAALRGVLGGAAIAIALGCLWRMVPKAVQTLSMMNDSAPPC
;
A
#
# COMPACT_ATOMS: atom_id res chain seq x y z
N MET A 1 -26.07 11.30 79.67
CA MET A 1 -25.28 11.98 78.61
C MET A 1 -25.95 13.31 78.35
N ASP A 2 -25.19 14.39 78.27
CA ASP A 2 -25.74 15.74 78.06
C ASP A 2 -26.51 15.81 76.72
N GLU A 3 -27.66 16.48 76.72
CA GLU A 3 -28.50 16.67 75.54
C GLU A 3 -27.79 17.48 74.46
N SER A 4 -27.05 18.50 74.89
CA SER A 4 -26.22 19.33 74.00
C SER A 4 -25.18 18.47 73.25
N LEU A 5 -24.60 17.48 73.93
CA LEU A 5 -23.62 16.56 73.36
C LEU A 5 -24.26 15.61 72.35
N LEU A 6 -25.43 15.05 72.65
CA LEU A 6 -26.14 14.16 71.72
C LEU A 6 -26.62 14.90 70.46
N ASN A 7 -27.14 16.11 70.60
CA ASN A 7 -27.54 16.96 69.49
C ASN A 7 -26.35 17.28 68.59
N SER A 8 -25.21 17.70 69.16
CA SER A 8 -24.00 17.99 68.37
C SER A 8 -23.42 16.75 67.68
N MET A 9 -23.49 15.57 68.31
CA MET A 9 -23.08 14.31 67.68
C MET A 9 -24.00 13.93 66.51
N PHE A 10 -25.31 14.17 66.64
CA PHE A 10 -26.28 13.90 65.59
C PHE A 10 -26.07 14.82 64.38
N GLU A 11 -25.99 16.13 64.61
CA GLU A 11 -25.73 17.12 63.56
C GLU A 11 -24.45 16.78 62.80
N ARG A 12 -23.35 16.51 63.51
CA ARG A 12 -22.09 16.10 62.89
C ARG A 12 -22.19 14.79 62.09
N SER A 13 -22.96 13.82 62.57
CA SER A 13 -23.13 12.52 61.88
C SER A 13 -24.01 12.67 60.64
N ARG A 14 -25.06 13.49 60.73
CA ARG A 14 -25.91 13.88 59.62
C ARG A 14 -25.11 14.59 58.54
N ASP A 15 -24.33 15.61 58.91
CA ASP A 15 -23.51 16.37 57.96
C ASP A 15 -22.50 15.47 57.24
N ARG A 16 -21.90 14.51 57.94
CA ARG A 16 -20.99 13.53 57.34
C ARG A 16 -21.69 12.58 56.38
N TYR A 17 -22.90 12.12 56.71
CA TYR A 17 -23.69 11.25 55.83
C TYR A 17 -24.18 12.01 54.60
N ASP A 18 -24.77 13.21 54.78
CA ASP A 18 -25.22 14.06 53.68
C ASP A 18 -24.05 14.45 52.78
N GLY A 19 -22.89 14.76 53.36
CA GLY A 19 -21.64 14.96 52.62
C GLY A 19 -21.22 13.72 51.84
N ALA A 20 -21.33 12.53 52.42
CA ALA A 20 -20.97 11.29 51.74
C ALA A 20 -21.89 10.95 50.56
N VAL A 21 -23.20 11.14 50.72
CA VAL A 21 -24.17 11.00 49.63
C VAL A 21 -23.82 11.96 48.48
N ARG A 22 -23.58 13.24 48.78
CA ARG A 22 -23.22 14.25 47.78
C ARG A 22 -21.96 13.86 47.01
N TRP A 23 -20.90 13.44 47.71
CA TRP A 23 -19.67 12.99 47.07
C TRP A 23 -19.85 11.72 46.26
N ALA A 24 -20.65 10.75 46.73
CA ALA A 24 -20.98 9.56 45.96
C ALA A 24 -21.67 9.89 44.63
N CYS A 25 -22.67 10.78 44.67
CA CYS A 25 -23.33 11.24 43.45
C CYS A 25 -22.35 11.95 42.50
N ILE A 26 -21.52 12.86 43.02
CA ILE A 26 -20.51 13.57 42.21
C ILE A 26 -19.56 12.59 41.54
N VAL A 27 -19.02 11.61 42.28
CA VAL A 27 -18.11 10.60 41.73
C VAL A 27 -18.78 9.76 40.64
N VAL A 28 -20.02 9.33 40.84
CA VAL A 28 -20.77 8.57 39.82
C VAL A 28 -20.99 9.42 38.56
N PHE A 29 -21.37 10.69 38.70
CA PHE A 29 -21.53 11.59 37.54
C PHE A 29 -20.21 11.85 36.82
N VAL A 30 -19.11 12.00 37.54
CA VAL A 30 -17.77 12.17 36.95
C VAL A 30 -17.35 10.89 36.20
N LEU A 31 -17.53 9.71 36.79
CA LEU A 31 -17.24 8.44 36.14
C LEU A 31 -18.10 8.22 34.90
N LEU A 32 -19.39 8.56 34.97
CA LEU A 32 -20.30 8.46 33.84
C LEU A 32 -19.92 9.44 32.74
N GLY A 33 -19.60 10.69 33.08
CA GLY A 33 -19.10 11.68 32.13
C GLY A 33 -17.80 11.24 31.46
N PHE A 34 -16.86 10.67 32.22
CA PHE A 34 -15.62 10.10 31.69
C PHE A 34 -15.90 8.92 30.75
N HIS A 35 -16.77 7.98 31.13
CA HIS A 35 -17.18 6.88 30.25
C HIS A 35 -17.79 7.42 28.95
N LEU A 36 -18.81 8.25 29.04
CA LEU A 36 -19.57 8.66 27.85
C LEU A 36 -18.78 9.60 26.92
N LEU A 37 -17.98 10.52 27.48
CA LEU A 37 -17.31 11.57 26.71
C LEU A 37 -15.85 11.27 26.37
N MET A 38 -15.13 10.51 27.22
CA MET A 38 -13.71 10.23 26.99
C MET A 38 -13.53 8.86 26.38
N PHE A 39 -14.11 7.84 27.03
CA PHE A 39 -13.90 6.45 26.66
C PHE A 39 -14.40 6.17 25.26
N ASN A 40 -15.68 6.44 24.98
CA ASN A 40 -16.29 6.13 23.68
C ASN A 40 -15.63 6.87 22.51
N HIS A 41 -15.30 8.15 22.70
CA HIS A 41 -14.63 8.94 21.66
C HIS A 41 -13.22 8.43 21.36
N TYR A 42 -12.47 8.03 22.40
CA TYR A 42 -11.16 7.44 22.24
C TYR A 42 -11.25 6.08 21.50
N LEU A 43 -12.16 5.20 21.93
CA LEU A 43 -12.37 3.90 21.30
C LEU A 43 -12.70 4.02 19.80
N ASP A 44 -13.57 4.96 19.44
CA ASP A 44 -13.94 5.21 18.04
C ASP A 44 -12.77 5.75 17.23
N ALA A 45 -11.98 6.66 17.79
CA ALA A 45 -10.79 7.20 17.13
C ALA A 45 -9.71 6.13 16.90
N ASP A 46 -9.44 5.29 17.90
CA ASP A 46 -8.45 4.23 17.80
C ASP A 46 -8.86 3.14 16.79
N ARG A 47 -10.15 2.76 16.76
CA ARG A 47 -10.69 1.86 15.71
C ARG A 47 -10.53 2.44 14.31
N LYS A 48 -10.80 3.73 14.16
CA LYS A 48 -10.58 4.43 12.88
C LYS A 48 -9.10 4.43 12.50
N LEU A 49 -8.19 4.63 13.45
CA LEU A 49 -6.75 4.56 13.21
C LEU A 49 -6.34 3.16 12.75
N ALA A 50 -6.76 2.11 13.46
CA ALA A 50 -6.46 0.73 13.10
C ALA A 50 -6.97 0.37 11.70
N ALA A 51 -8.19 0.82 11.35
CA ALA A 51 -8.74 0.64 10.01
C ALA A 51 -7.90 1.35 8.92
N VAL A 52 -7.42 2.55 9.21
CA VAL A 52 -6.56 3.34 8.31
C VAL A 52 -5.18 2.71 8.14
N ASP A 53 -4.59 2.17 9.21
CA ASP A 53 -3.31 1.47 9.14
C ASP A 53 -3.43 0.17 8.34
N ALA A 54 -4.54 -0.56 8.50
CA ALA A 54 -4.85 -1.73 7.68
C ALA A 54 -5.01 -1.36 6.20
N GLU A 55 -5.73 -0.26 5.91
CA GLU A 55 -5.86 0.27 4.55
C GLU A 55 -4.49 0.67 3.98
N LYS A 56 -3.64 1.36 4.76
CA LYS A 56 -2.27 1.73 4.37
C LYS A 56 -1.41 0.53 4.05
N ALA A 57 -1.47 -0.53 4.85
CA ALA A 57 -0.77 -1.77 4.58
C ALA A 57 -1.24 -2.40 3.25
N ALA A 58 -2.56 -2.41 3.00
CA ALA A 58 -3.12 -2.89 1.75
C ALA A 58 -2.66 -2.06 0.54
N ILE A 59 -2.63 -0.73 0.66
CA ILE A 59 -2.16 0.18 -0.39
C ILE A 59 -0.68 -0.01 -0.67
N THR A 60 0.14 -0.14 0.38
CA THR A 60 1.59 -0.37 0.25
C THR A 60 1.84 -1.66 -0.51
N LYS A 61 1.13 -2.74 -0.15
CA LYS A 61 1.19 -4.00 -0.87
C LYS A 61 0.77 -3.86 -2.34
N LYS A 62 -0.32 -3.14 -2.64
CA LYS A 62 -0.73 -2.84 -4.02
C LYS A 62 0.38 -2.14 -4.78
N LYS A 63 0.99 -1.10 -4.21
CA LYS A 63 2.12 -0.36 -4.80
C LYS A 63 3.30 -1.27 -5.13
N GLU A 64 3.68 -2.17 -4.24
CA GLU A 64 4.78 -3.12 -4.48
C GLU A 64 4.51 -4.02 -5.69
N VAL A 65 3.28 -4.54 -5.84
CA VAL A 65 2.89 -5.35 -7.01
C VAL A 65 3.13 -4.56 -8.30
N ILE A 66 2.76 -3.29 -8.27
CA ILE A 66 2.73 -2.40 -9.42
C ILE A 66 4.12 -1.99 -9.84
N ASP A 67 4.94 -1.58 -8.87
CA ASP A 67 6.35 -1.27 -9.12
C ASP A 67 7.03 -2.51 -9.73
N GLY A 68 6.66 -3.71 -9.30
CA GLY A 68 7.06 -4.97 -9.91
C GLY A 68 6.57 -5.16 -11.35
N VAL A 69 5.32 -4.81 -11.67
CA VAL A 69 4.78 -4.88 -13.04
C VAL A 69 5.46 -3.85 -13.95
N ILE A 70 5.69 -2.62 -13.48
CA ILE A 70 6.39 -1.57 -14.23
C ILE A 70 7.82 -2.00 -14.53
N ALA A 71 8.55 -2.49 -13.52
CA ALA A 71 9.89 -3.03 -13.71
C ALA A 71 9.90 -4.18 -14.72
N GLY A 72 8.96 -5.12 -14.59
CA GLY A 72 8.83 -6.25 -15.50
C GLY A 72 8.51 -5.84 -16.94
N LEU A 73 7.68 -4.80 -17.13
CA LEU A 73 7.38 -4.24 -18.46
C LEU A 73 8.61 -3.57 -19.08
N ASN A 74 9.37 -2.79 -18.31
CA ASN A 74 10.62 -2.19 -18.77
C ASN A 74 11.65 -3.25 -19.16
N ASP A 75 11.71 -4.36 -18.42
CA ASP A 75 12.56 -5.51 -18.75
C ASP A 75 12.13 -6.17 -20.06
N VAL A 76 10.82 -6.38 -20.25
CA VAL A 76 10.28 -6.93 -21.52
C VAL A 76 10.63 -6.04 -22.70
N GLN A 77 10.44 -4.72 -22.54
CA GLN A 77 10.75 -3.75 -23.58
C GLN A 77 12.25 -3.74 -23.91
N THR A 78 13.10 -3.73 -22.89
CA THR A 78 14.56 -3.76 -23.07
C THR A 78 15.01 -5.03 -23.79
N GLU A 79 14.52 -6.19 -23.34
CA GLU A 79 14.82 -7.48 -23.98
C GLU A 79 14.34 -7.51 -25.45
N ALA A 80 13.13 -7.01 -25.73
CA ALA A 80 12.60 -6.94 -27.08
C ALA A 80 13.44 -6.05 -28.01
N ILE A 81 13.86 -4.87 -27.51
CA ILE A 81 14.70 -3.92 -28.25
C ILE A 81 16.09 -4.50 -28.52
N ASP A 82 16.68 -5.18 -27.55
CA ASP A 82 17.99 -5.81 -27.69
C ASP A 82 17.94 -6.97 -28.69
N ALA A 83 16.93 -7.85 -28.57
CA ALA A 83 16.73 -8.96 -29.49
C ALA A 83 16.45 -8.48 -30.92
N LEU A 84 15.64 -7.43 -31.08
CA LEU A 84 15.41 -6.77 -32.36
C LEU A 84 16.71 -6.24 -32.96
N SER A 85 17.53 -5.59 -32.15
CA SER A 85 18.81 -5.03 -32.60
C SER A 85 19.76 -6.12 -33.08
N VAL A 86 19.75 -7.29 -32.44
CA VAL A 86 20.50 -8.47 -32.89
C VAL A 86 19.97 -8.98 -34.24
N LEU A 87 18.65 -9.15 -34.39
CA LEU A 87 18.06 -9.61 -35.66
C LEU A 87 18.33 -8.65 -36.82
N LEU A 88 18.24 -7.33 -36.60
CA LEU A 88 18.53 -6.33 -37.62
C LEU A 88 20.01 -6.35 -38.03
N LYS A 89 20.93 -6.46 -37.06
CA LYS A 89 22.37 -6.60 -37.34
C LYS A 89 22.67 -7.87 -38.14
N GLN A 90 22.05 -8.99 -37.79
CA GLN A 90 22.20 -10.25 -38.52
C GLN A 90 21.64 -10.14 -39.95
N THR A 91 20.48 -9.50 -40.11
CA THR A 91 19.87 -9.24 -41.43
C THR A 91 20.78 -8.37 -42.30
N PHE A 92 21.39 -7.33 -41.72
CA PHE A 92 22.34 -6.48 -42.42
C PHE A 92 23.59 -7.23 -42.88
N ALA A 93 24.20 -8.00 -41.97
CA ALA A 93 25.39 -8.79 -42.27
C ALA A 93 25.12 -9.78 -43.41
N ASN A 94 23.96 -10.43 -43.36
CA ASN A 94 23.50 -11.36 -44.38
C ASN A 94 23.26 -10.69 -45.74
N LEU A 95 22.56 -9.56 -45.78
CA LEU A 95 22.38 -8.79 -47.02
C LEU A 95 23.73 -8.35 -47.59
N ARG A 96 24.64 -7.86 -46.74
CA ARG A 96 25.99 -7.46 -47.18
C ARG A 96 26.75 -8.62 -47.78
N ALA A 97 26.66 -9.82 -47.22
CA ALA A 97 27.28 -11.02 -47.75
C ALA A 97 26.68 -11.42 -49.11
N ASP A 98 25.35 -11.42 -49.25
CA ASP A 98 24.66 -11.72 -50.50
C ASP A 98 25.08 -10.74 -51.62
N PHE A 99 25.11 -9.44 -51.32
CA PHE A 99 25.53 -8.40 -52.28
C PHE A 99 27.03 -8.47 -52.60
N GLY A 100 27.87 -8.88 -51.65
CA GLY A 100 29.29 -9.11 -51.89
C GLY A 100 29.50 -10.26 -52.88
N ALA A 101 28.84 -11.41 -52.64
CA ALA A 101 28.88 -12.56 -53.54
C ALA A 101 28.35 -12.23 -54.94
N LEU A 102 27.27 -11.44 -55.03
CA LEU A 102 26.73 -10.97 -56.31
C LEU A 102 27.74 -10.07 -57.05
N SER A 103 28.40 -9.15 -56.34
CA SER A 103 29.37 -8.22 -56.93
C SER A 103 30.58 -8.97 -57.51
N GLU A 104 31.08 -9.98 -56.79
CA GLU A 104 32.14 -10.86 -57.30
C GLU A 104 31.68 -11.64 -58.54
N ARG A 105 30.45 -12.17 -58.53
CA ARG A 105 29.93 -12.91 -59.68
C ARG A 105 29.76 -12.02 -60.92
N ILE A 106 29.30 -10.78 -60.75
CA ILE A 106 29.22 -9.81 -61.86
C ILE A 106 30.62 -9.50 -62.39
N ARG A 107 31.61 -9.36 -61.50
CA ARG A 107 33.01 -9.10 -61.88
C ARG A 107 33.57 -10.25 -62.73
N GLU A 108 33.36 -11.50 -62.31
CA GLU A 108 33.73 -12.71 -63.08
C GLU A 108 33.07 -12.75 -64.46
N ILE A 109 31.77 -12.45 -64.54
CA ILE A 109 31.02 -12.44 -65.81
C ILE A 109 31.56 -11.37 -66.77
N ARG A 110 31.95 -10.19 -66.24
CA ARG A 110 32.45 -9.06 -67.04
C ARG A 110 33.92 -9.19 -67.43
N SER A 111 34.77 -9.80 -66.61
CA SER A 111 36.18 -9.99 -66.96
C SER A 111 36.37 -11.05 -68.06
N GLY A 112 35.38 -11.91 -68.29
CA GLY A 112 35.49 -13.01 -69.25
C GLY A 112 36.38 -14.15 -68.76
N ASP A 113 36.93 -14.05 -67.54
CA ASP A 113 37.65 -15.12 -66.86
C ASP A 113 36.65 -16.16 -66.34
N THR A 114 36.18 -17.04 -67.23
CA THR A 114 35.78 -18.37 -66.77
C THR A 114 37.05 -19.06 -66.29
N VAL A 115 37.29 -19.06 -64.98
CA VAL A 115 38.29 -19.92 -64.34
C VAL A 115 37.87 -21.37 -64.59
N ALA A 116 38.26 -21.90 -65.75
CA ALA A 116 38.30 -23.32 -65.97
C ALA A 116 39.35 -23.86 -65.01
N ALA A 117 38.92 -24.70 -64.08
CA ALA A 117 39.82 -25.44 -63.22
C ALA A 117 40.71 -26.35 -64.09
N THR A 118 41.91 -25.87 -64.44
CA THR A 118 43.00 -26.74 -64.90
C THR A 118 43.69 -27.33 -63.67
N PRO A 119 43.79 -28.66 -63.57
CA PRO A 119 44.65 -29.30 -62.59
C PRO A 119 46.11 -29.31 -63.09
N ASP A 120 47.02 -29.06 -62.15
CA ASP A 120 48.48 -29.21 -62.19
C ASP A 120 49.30 -28.31 -63.15
N GLY A 121 50.31 -27.67 -62.55
CA GLY A 121 51.37 -26.98 -63.28
C GLY A 121 52.15 -26.02 -62.39
N ASP A 122 53.16 -26.55 -61.70
CA ASP A 122 54.17 -25.81 -60.95
C ASP A 122 54.80 -24.68 -61.77
N ALA A 123 54.86 -23.46 -61.21
CA ALA A 123 55.91 -22.49 -61.48
C ALA A 123 55.87 -21.35 -60.45
N GLU A 124 56.84 -21.36 -59.53
CA GLU A 124 57.28 -20.20 -58.78
C GLU A 124 57.77 -19.10 -59.73
N THR A 125 57.48 -17.83 -59.47
CA THR A 125 58.46 -16.70 -59.44
C THR A 125 57.76 -15.44 -58.88
N PRO A 126 58.39 -14.66 -57.97
CA PRO A 126 57.78 -13.52 -57.30
C PRO A 126 58.00 -12.20 -58.08
N LEU A 127 57.04 -11.27 -58.01
CA LEU A 127 57.27 -9.88 -58.38
C LEU A 127 56.72 -8.90 -57.35
N GLN A 128 57.68 -8.11 -56.90
CA GLN A 128 57.68 -7.06 -55.90
C GLN A 128 57.47 -5.72 -56.61
N GLY A 129 56.64 -4.85 -56.02
CA GLY A 129 56.73 -3.40 -56.20
C GLY A 129 55.66 -2.74 -57.06
N MET A 130 54.71 -2.06 -56.41
CA MET A 130 54.46 -0.63 -56.67
C MET A 130 53.52 -0.02 -55.61
N PRO A 131 53.57 1.32 -55.45
CA PRO A 131 53.38 1.98 -54.17
C PRO A 131 51.96 2.50 -53.95
N ASP A 132 51.67 2.66 -52.65
CA ASP A 132 50.53 3.31 -52.04
C ASP A 132 50.41 4.78 -52.47
N PRO A 133 49.28 5.23 -53.05
CA PRO A 133 49.01 6.65 -53.21
C PRO A 133 47.91 7.11 -52.26
N LEU A 134 48.35 8.00 -51.36
CA LEU A 134 47.66 9.24 -50.97
C LEU A 134 46.54 9.11 -49.94
N GLN A 135 46.99 9.25 -48.69
CA GLN A 135 46.44 10.16 -47.69
C GLN A 135 45.67 11.34 -48.32
N ARG A 136 44.37 11.43 -48.05
CA ARG A 136 43.60 12.68 -48.17
C ARG A 136 43.37 13.23 -46.76
N GLU A 137 43.82 14.46 -46.58
CA GLU A 137 43.51 15.32 -45.44
C GLU A 137 41.98 15.49 -45.28
N PRO A 138 41.48 15.63 -44.04
CA PRO A 138 40.09 16.01 -43.80
C PRO A 138 39.89 17.51 -44.04
N PRO A 139 38.74 17.96 -44.57
CA PRO A 139 38.46 19.38 -44.67
C PRO A 139 38.04 19.99 -43.31
N ASP A 140 38.48 21.22 -43.15
CA ASP A 140 38.27 22.24 -42.12
C ASP A 140 36.80 22.37 -41.61
N PRO A 141 36.54 22.50 -40.29
CA PRO A 141 35.19 22.68 -39.76
C PRO A 141 34.84 24.18 -39.70
N GLY A 142 34.26 24.70 -40.78
CA GLY A 142 33.76 26.07 -40.85
C GLY A 142 32.30 26.15 -41.29
N LEU A 143 31.47 26.77 -40.44
CA LEU A 143 30.07 27.18 -40.65
C LEU A 143 28.97 26.12 -40.48
N THR A 144 28.19 26.29 -39.40
CA THR A 144 26.73 26.46 -39.51
C THR A 144 26.19 27.07 -38.21
N ASP A 145 25.91 28.37 -38.28
CA ASP A 145 24.96 29.05 -37.40
C ASP A 145 23.54 28.58 -37.76
N TYR A 146 22.79 28.08 -36.78
CA TYR A 146 21.32 28.08 -36.79
C TYR A 146 20.80 28.39 -35.38
N PRO A 147 19.92 29.40 -35.22
CA PRO A 147 19.31 29.73 -33.94
C PRO A 147 17.99 28.97 -33.78
N PHE A 148 17.98 27.93 -32.95
CA PHE A 148 16.74 27.41 -32.36
C PHE A 148 16.94 27.19 -30.87
N GLN A 149 16.63 28.23 -30.08
CA GLN A 149 16.48 28.10 -28.64
C GLN A 149 15.11 27.50 -28.34
N PHE A 150 15.08 26.20 -28.04
CA PHE A 150 14.03 25.64 -27.19
C PHE A 150 14.53 25.68 -25.75
N GLN A 151 13.96 26.59 -24.95
CA GLN A 151 13.99 26.48 -23.50
C GLN A 151 13.27 25.19 -23.09
N ARG A 152 14.02 24.24 -22.54
CA ARG A 152 13.45 23.11 -21.80
C ARG A 152 13.60 23.36 -20.30
N PRO A 153 12.58 23.04 -19.49
CA PRO A 153 12.65 23.12 -18.04
C PRO A 153 13.63 22.10 -17.47
N ASP A 154 14.25 22.48 -16.35
CA ASP A 154 15.28 21.75 -15.63
C ASP A 154 14.85 20.36 -15.13
N ASP A 155 15.71 19.40 -15.46
CA ASP A 155 16.40 18.44 -14.58
C ASP A 155 15.59 17.57 -13.59
N ARG A 156 15.64 16.24 -13.83
CA ARG A 156 16.26 15.28 -12.90
C ARG A 156 16.62 13.96 -13.62
N SER A 157 17.93 13.78 -13.78
CA SER A 157 18.67 12.49 -13.77
C SER A 157 18.22 11.36 -14.71
N TYR A 158 18.72 11.40 -15.96
CA TYR A 158 19.05 10.19 -16.73
C TYR A 158 20.48 10.35 -17.31
N PRO A 159 21.33 9.31 -17.31
CA PRO A 159 22.68 9.41 -17.84
C PRO A 159 22.64 9.55 -19.37
N ARG A 160 22.85 10.77 -19.86
CA ARG A 160 22.88 11.16 -21.29
C ARG A 160 24.07 10.61 -22.10
N ARG A 161 24.87 9.68 -21.58
CA ARG A 161 26.16 9.27 -22.18
C ARG A 161 26.13 8.05 -23.11
N ARG A 162 24.95 7.59 -23.57
CA ARG A 162 24.85 6.37 -24.42
C ARG A 162 24.18 6.54 -25.79
N ARG A 163 23.94 7.78 -26.27
CA ARG A 163 23.24 7.98 -27.56
C ARG A 163 24.14 8.09 -28.80
N ARG A 164 25.46 8.24 -28.65
CA ARG A 164 26.39 8.40 -29.78
C ARG A 164 27.44 7.30 -29.96
N GLN A 165 27.57 6.35 -29.02
CA GLN A 165 28.62 5.33 -29.05
C GLN A 165 28.18 3.94 -29.53
N LEU A 166 26.92 3.70 -29.88
CA LEU A 166 26.46 2.35 -30.22
C LEU A 166 26.78 1.89 -31.67
N PHE A 167 27.41 2.76 -32.46
CA PHE A 167 27.89 2.48 -33.83
C PHE A 167 29.30 3.01 -34.09
N ASP A 168 30.03 3.44 -33.05
CA ASP A 168 31.48 3.55 -33.20
C ASP A 168 32.03 2.15 -33.51
N GLN A 169 33.02 2.12 -34.41
CA GLN A 169 33.63 0.95 -35.07
C GLN A 169 34.37 0.00 -34.11
N ASP A 170 33.73 -0.44 -33.03
CA ASP A 170 34.25 -1.54 -32.23
C ASP A 170 34.02 -2.84 -33.00
N ALA A 171 35.13 -3.56 -33.18
CA ALA A 171 35.29 -4.86 -33.85
C ALA A 171 33.98 -5.63 -34.05
N MET A 172 33.62 -5.83 -35.32
CA MET A 172 32.50 -6.70 -35.68
C MET A 172 32.63 -8.03 -34.95
N PRO A 173 31.56 -8.54 -34.30
CA PRO A 173 31.59 -9.89 -33.76
C PRO A 173 31.96 -10.84 -34.90
N GLU A 174 32.86 -11.79 -34.61
CA GLU A 174 33.16 -12.87 -35.55
C GLU A 174 31.86 -13.44 -36.13
N PRO A 175 31.83 -13.80 -37.42
CA PRO A 175 30.61 -14.25 -38.10
C PRO A 175 30.12 -15.56 -37.47
N GLY A 176 29.32 -15.43 -36.42
CA GLY A 176 28.67 -16.55 -35.77
C GLY A 176 27.62 -17.12 -36.70
N LEU A 177 27.88 -18.34 -37.21
CA LEU A 177 26.93 -19.40 -37.63
C LEU A 177 25.61 -18.95 -38.28
N GLY A 178 25.59 -17.84 -39.01
CA GLY A 178 24.50 -17.51 -39.91
C GLY A 178 24.49 -18.52 -41.06
N PRO A 179 23.32 -18.85 -41.64
CA PRO A 179 23.27 -19.67 -42.84
C PRO A 179 24.19 -19.07 -43.89
N LEU A 180 25.09 -19.90 -44.43
CA LEU A 180 26.07 -19.53 -45.45
C LEU A 180 25.41 -18.64 -46.53
N PRO A 181 26.12 -17.62 -47.04
CA PRO A 181 25.60 -16.77 -48.11
C PRO A 181 25.11 -17.67 -49.24
N ARG A 182 23.83 -17.51 -49.63
CA ARG A 182 23.29 -18.28 -50.74
C ARG A 182 23.75 -17.57 -52.01
N PRO A 183 24.59 -18.18 -52.85
CA PRO A 183 24.97 -17.55 -54.10
C PRO A 183 23.71 -17.27 -54.91
N ILE A 184 23.55 -16.02 -55.35
CA ILE A 184 22.44 -15.63 -56.22
C ILE A 184 22.62 -16.38 -57.54
N SER A 185 21.63 -17.20 -57.89
CA SER A 185 21.63 -17.94 -59.13
C SER A 185 21.27 -16.97 -60.26
N LEU A 186 22.19 -16.81 -61.20
CA LEU A 186 22.01 -15.98 -62.38
C LEU A 186 21.68 -16.88 -63.56
N ASP A 187 20.46 -16.75 -64.08
CA ASP A 187 20.04 -17.44 -65.29
C ASP A 187 20.88 -16.96 -66.49
N GLU A 188 21.04 -17.83 -67.49
CA GLU A 188 21.88 -17.54 -68.66
C GLU A 188 21.41 -16.31 -69.45
N SER A 189 20.10 -16.05 -69.46
CA SER A 189 19.51 -14.83 -70.02
C SER A 189 20.00 -13.56 -69.30
N VAL A 190 20.12 -13.61 -67.98
CA VAL A 190 20.61 -12.50 -67.16
C VAL A 190 22.12 -12.35 -67.32
N VAL A 191 22.87 -13.45 -67.42
CA VAL A 191 24.30 -13.41 -67.72
C VAL A 191 24.56 -12.77 -69.08
N ALA A 192 23.79 -13.12 -70.11
CA ALA A 192 23.88 -12.50 -71.43
C ALA A 192 23.54 -11.00 -71.38
N ALA A 193 22.49 -10.61 -70.64
CA ALA A 193 22.13 -9.21 -70.44
C ALA A 193 23.22 -8.43 -69.70
N ILE A 194 23.86 -9.01 -68.68
CA ILE A 194 24.99 -8.38 -67.96
C ILE A 194 26.20 -8.16 -68.88
N ARG A 195 26.51 -9.11 -69.77
CA ARG A 195 27.61 -8.98 -70.74
C ARG A 195 27.34 -7.91 -71.80
N GLY A 196 26.08 -7.80 -72.23
CA GLY A 196 25.65 -6.85 -73.27
C GLY A 196 25.36 -5.43 -72.77
N ALA A 197 25.26 -5.23 -71.46
CA ALA A 197 24.91 -3.94 -70.87
C ALA A 197 26.03 -2.89 -71.03
N GLU A 198 25.66 -1.67 -71.43
CA GLU A 198 26.59 -0.56 -71.66
C GLU A 198 27.04 0.10 -70.35
N GLY A 199 26.26 -0.05 -69.26
CA GLY A 199 26.56 0.56 -67.97
C GLY A 199 25.94 -0.15 -66.76
N MET A 200 26.35 0.26 -65.56
CA MET A 200 25.85 -0.31 -64.30
C MET A 200 24.36 -0.06 -64.04
N GLY A 201 23.74 0.93 -64.71
CA GLY A 201 22.30 1.18 -64.63
C GLY A 201 21.50 0.02 -65.21
N GLU A 202 21.78 -0.36 -66.45
CA GLU A 202 21.10 -1.48 -67.15
C GLU A 202 21.33 -2.81 -66.43
N ILE A 203 22.55 -3.05 -65.94
CA ILE A 203 22.87 -4.22 -65.12
C ILE A 203 21.96 -4.29 -63.88
N ARG A 204 21.73 -3.16 -63.21
CA ARG A 204 20.85 -3.10 -62.02
C ARG A 204 19.41 -3.38 -62.37
N ASP A 205 18.92 -2.87 -63.50
CA ASP A 205 17.53 -3.09 -63.93
C ASP A 205 17.26 -4.57 -64.24
N HIS A 206 18.21 -5.26 -64.85
CA HIS A 206 18.12 -6.71 -65.09
C HIS A 206 18.27 -7.54 -63.81
N LEU A 207 19.09 -7.09 -62.86
CA LEU A 207 19.32 -7.80 -61.60
C LEU A 207 18.24 -7.57 -60.54
N ARG A 208 17.52 -6.44 -60.58
CA ARG A 208 16.50 -6.08 -59.58
C ARG A 208 15.52 -7.21 -59.26
N PRO A 209 14.79 -7.80 -60.23
CA PRO A 209 13.81 -8.84 -59.91
C PRO A 209 14.45 -10.08 -59.26
N LEU A 210 15.71 -10.40 -59.60
CA LEU A 210 16.44 -11.50 -58.99
C LEU A 210 16.91 -11.16 -57.57
N ILE A 211 17.39 -9.95 -57.34
CA ILE A 211 17.82 -9.48 -56.00
C ILE A 211 16.63 -9.46 -55.06
N GLU A 212 15.47 -8.97 -55.53
CA GLU A 212 14.22 -8.96 -54.77
C GLU A 212 13.78 -10.38 -54.42
N ALA A 213 13.76 -11.29 -55.40
CA ALA A 213 13.29 -12.66 -55.21
C ALA A 213 14.26 -13.55 -54.39
N GLN A 214 15.57 -13.42 -54.59
CA GLN A 214 16.57 -14.34 -54.04
C GLN A 214 17.30 -13.81 -52.81
N SER A 215 17.36 -12.49 -52.60
CA SER A 215 18.04 -11.89 -51.45
C SER A 215 17.07 -11.10 -50.57
N ILE A 216 16.52 -9.97 -51.04
CA ILE A 216 15.73 -9.06 -50.19
C ILE A 216 14.52 -9.78 -49.59
N GLY A 217 13.66 -10.38 -50.41
CA GLY A 217 12.46 -11.08 -49.95
C GLY A 217 12.76 -12.16 -48.91
N PRO A 218 13.66 -13.12 -49.19
CA PRO A 218 14.07 -14.13 -48.23
C PRO A 218 14.65 -13.57 -46.91
N ARG A 219 15.42 -12.47 -46.95
CA ARG A 219 16.01 -11.87 -45.75
C ARG A 219 14.96 -11.16 -44.89
N PHE A 220 14.04 -10.41 -45.49
CA PHE A 220 12.91 -9.83 -44.76
C PHE A 220 11.94 -10.89 -44.24
N LYS A 221 11.73 -11.98 -44.99
CA LYS A 221 10.98 -13.14 -44.48
C LYS A 221 11.67 -13.74 -43.25
N ALA A 222 12.97 -13.98 -43.31
CA ALA A 222 13.73 -14.52 -42.16
C ALA A 222 13.71 -13.57 -40.95
N LEU A 223 13.76 -12.26 -41.16
CA LEU A 223 13.63 -11.25 -40.10
C LEU A 223 12.24 -11.34 -39.43
N ASN A 224 11.17 -11.39 -40.22
CA ASN A 224 9.80 -11.54 -39.73
C ASN A 224 9.59 -12.90 -39.03
N ASP A 225 10.13 -13.99 -39.58
CA ASP A 225 10.04 -15.32 -38.99
C ASP A 225 10.81 -15.36 -37.65
N GLY A 226 12.01 -14.78 -37.57
CA GLY A 226 12.77 -14.67 -36.33
C GLY A 226 12.03 -13.87 -35.26
N TRP A 227 11.43 -12.74 -35.65
CA TRP A 227 10.58 -11.96 -34.74
C TRP A 227 9.39 -12.79 -34.22
N ARG A 228 8.64 -13.42 -35.13
CA ARG A 228 7.41 -14.15 -34.82
C ARG A 228 7.64 -15.44 -34.04
N LEU A 229 8.70 -16.18 -34.35
CA LEU A 229 8.95 -17.50 -33.80
C LEU A 229 9.84 -17.47 -32.56
N GLU A 230 10.73 -16.49 -32.42
CA GLU A 230 11.70 -16.46 -31.32
C GLU A 230 11.43 -15.36 -30.30
N ILE A 231 11.12 -14.14 -30.74
CA ILE A 231 11.00 -12.97 -29.85
C ILE A 231 9.59 -12.82 -29.31
N LEU A 232 8.58 -12.82 -30.18
CA LEU A 232 7.18 -12.64 -29.80
C LEU A 232 6.72 -13.63 -28.71
N PRO A 233 7.01 -14.95 -28.78
CA PRO A 233 6.61 -15.89 -27.74
C PRO A 233 7.26 -15.61 -26.38
N ARG A 234 8.47 -15.04 -26.36
CA ARG A 234 9.15 -14.65 -25.10
C ARG A 234 8.45 -13.45 -24.45
N ILE A 235 8.08 -12.45 -25.26
CA ILE A 235 7.28 -11.29 -24.82
C ILE A 235 5.95 -11.78 -24.23
N GLU A 236 5.21 -12.61 -24.98
CA GLU A 236 3.93 -13.17 -24.55
C GLU A 236 4.07 -13.97 -23.24
N LYS A 237 5.10 -14.80 -23.12
CA LYS A 237 5.37 -15.58 -21.91
C LYS A 237 5.66 -14.68 -20.70
N ARG A 238 6.50 -13.66 -20.85
CA ARG A 238 6.80 -12.72 -19.76
C ARG A 238 5.57 -11.92 -19.35
N VAL A 239 4.81 -11.39 -20.31
CA VAL A 239 3.56 -10.67 -20.04
C VAL A 239 2.54 -11.60 -19.35
N GLY A 240 2.44 -12.85 -19.77
CA GLY A 240 1.63 -13.87 -19.09
C GLY A 240 2.09 -14.13 -17.65
N GLY A 241 3.41 -14.12 -17.41
CA GLY A 241 3.98 -14.17 -16.07
C GLY A 241 3.55 -12.99 -15.19
N LEU A 242 3.62 -11.75 -15.72
CA LEU A 242 3.16 -10.55 -15.02
C LEU A 242 1.67 -10.62 -14.67
N ARG A 243 0.83 -11.12 -15.59
CA ARG A 243 -0.61 -11.34 -15.31
C ARG A 243 -0.83 -12.33 -14.18
N ASN A 244 -0.05 -13.40 -14.13
CA ASN A 244 -0.17 -14.38 -13.06
C ASN A 244 0.25 -13.79 -11.70
N SER A 245 1.31 -12.97 -11.67
CA SER A 245 1.70 -12.23 -10.46
C SER A 245 0.60 -11.30 -9.99
N ILE A 246 -0.05 -10.55 -10.91
CA ILE A 246 -1.21 -9.73 -10.60
C ILE A 246 -2.34 -10.57 -10.00
N LYS A 247 -2.69 -11.71 -10.62
CA LYS A 247 -3.77 -12.60 -10.13
C LYS A 247 -3.47 -13.16 -8.74
N GLN A 248 -2.23 -13.57 -8.47
CA GLN A 248 -1.83 -14.12 -7.17
C GLN A 248 -1.83 -13.08 -6.05
N GLN A 249 -1.59 -11.81 -6.40
CA GLN A 249 -1.51 -10.71 -5.44
C GLN A 249 -2.76 -9.83 -5.42
N LYS A 250 -3.74 -10.11 -6.29
CA LYS A 250 -5.00 -9.40 -6.38
C LYS A 250 -5.73 -9.46 -5.03
N PRO A 251 -5.97 -8.31 -4.37
CA PRO A 251 -6.81 -8.27 -3.18
C PRO A 251 -8.23 -8.73 -3.51
N ALA A 252 -8.92 -9.31 -2.53
CA ALA A 252 -10.29 -9.82 -2.68
C ALA A 252 -11.36 -8.72 -2.84
N ASP A 253 -10.97 -7.44 -2.76
CA ASP A 253 -11.89 -6.31 -2.78
C ASP A 253 -12.46 -6.07 -4.19
N PRO A 254 -13.79 -6.16 -4.38
CA PRO A 254 -14.44 -5.88 -5.66
C PRO A 254 -14.23 -4.44 -6.16
N ALA A 255 -13.96 -3.49 -5.26
CA ALA A 255 -13.74 -2.09 -5.63
C ALA A 255 -12.45 -1.89 -6.47
N ASP A 256 -11.52 -2.85 -6.41
CA ASP A 256 -10.25 -2.81 -7.14
C ASP A 256 -10.33 -3.40 -8.56
N ASP A 257 -11.48 -3.94 -8.98
CA ASP A 257 -11.63 -4.57 -10.30
C ASP A 257 -11.31 -3.65 -11.50
N PRO A 258 -11.80 -2.39 -11.54
CA PRO A 258 -11.49 -1.47 -12.63
C PRO A 258 -9.99 -1.20 -12.75
N TYR A 259 -9.31 -1.12 -11.60
CA TYR A 259 -7.89 -0.85 -11.50
C TYR A 259 -7.05 -1.97 -12.16
N TRP A 260 -7.31 -3.22 -11.79
CA TRP A 260 -6.62 -4.36 -12.40
C TRP A 260 -7.01 -4.57 -13.87
N GLY A 261 -8.21 -4.14 -14.27
CA GLY A 261 -8.62 -4.08 -15.67
C GLY A 261 -7.72 -3.17 -16.51
N ALA A 262 -7.42 -1.97 -16.04
CA ALA A 262 -6.55 -1.02 -16.72
C ALA A 262 -5.11 -1.55 -16.90
N VAL A 263 -4.55 -2.16 -15.85
CA VAL A 263 -3.20 -2.79 -15.92
C VAL A 263 -3.19 -3.93 -16.94
N ASN A 264 -4.20 -4.81 -16.93
CA ASN A 264 -4.29 -5.89 -17.92
C ASN A 264 -4.43 -5.36 -19.35
N ALA A 265 -5.24 -4.32 -19.57
CA ALA A 265 -5.40 -3.69 -20.88
C ALA A 265 -4.09 -3.05 -21.39
N ALA A 266 -3.24 -2.54 -20.51
CA ALA A 266 -1.92 -2.07 -20.88
C ALA A 266 -0.97 -3.22 -21.24
N LEU A 267 -1.00 -4.32 -20.49
CA LEU A 267 -0.27 -5.54 -20.82
C LEU A 267 -0.70 -6.09 -22.20
N ASP A 268 -2.01 -6.07 -22.51
CA ASP A 268 -2.52 -6.43 -23.83
C ASP A 268 -1.99 -5.52 -24.93
N ARG A 269 -1.94 -4.19 -24.70
CA ARG A 269 -1.38 -3.23 -25.68
C ARG A 269 0.08 -3.51 -26.02
N VAL A 270 0.90 -3.89 -25.05
CA VAL A 270 2.31 -4.27 -25.29
C VAL A 270 2.41 -5.50 -26.18
N VAL A 271 1.61 -6.53 -25.91
CA VAL A 271 1.58 -7.75 -26.73
C VAL A 271 1.06 -7.45 -28.14
N GLU A 272 0.00 -6.67 -28.27
CA GLU A 272 -0.55 -6.27 -29.57
C GLU A 272 0.41 -5.41 -30.39
N ALA A 273 1.15 -4.49 -29.76
CA ALA A 273 2.21 -3.74 -30.42
C ALA A 273 3.29 -4.67 -30.98
N ALA A 274 3.74 -5.63 -30.18
CA ALA A 274 4.72 -6.63 -30.61
C ALA A 274 4.20 -7.53 -31.74
N ARG A 275 2.89 -7.86 -31.75
CA ARG A 275 2.25 -8.68 -32.80
C ARG A 275 2.10 -7.93 -34.12
N ARG A 276 1.82 -6.63 -34.07
CA ARG A 276 1.65 -5.78 -35.28
C ARG A 276 2.96 -5.48 -35.98
N LEU A 277 4.07 -5.69 -35.29
CA LEU A 277 5.38 -5.36 -35.80
C LEU A 277 5.71 -6.27 -37.00
N HIS A 278 5.81 -5.65 -38.17
CA HIS A 278 6.09 -6.29 -39.44
C HIS A 278 7.15 -5.48 -40.18
N PHE A 279 8.12 -6.18 -40.78
CA PHE A 279 9.21 -5.55 -41.50
C PHE A 279 9.03 -5.75 -42.99
N GLU A 280 8.97 -4.64 -43.72
CA GLU A 280 8.90 -4.61 -45.18
C GLU A 280 10.10 -3.85 -45.75
N PRO A 281 10.59 -4.23 -46.95
CA PRO A 281 11.57 -3.43 -47.65
C PRO A 281 10.99 -2.05 -48.01
N PRO A 282 11.82 -0.98 -48.06
CA PRO A 282 11.38 0.35 -48.48
C PRO A 282 10.75 0.36 -49.87
N GLU A 283 9.89 1.35 -50.11
CA GLU A 283 9.27 1.60 -51.42
C GLU A 283 10.28 1.98 -52.51
N ASP A 284 11.42 2.58 -52.15
CA ASP A 284 12.47 2.93 -53.12
C ASP A 284 13.07 1.66 -53.73
N PRO A 285 12.84 1.35 -55.02
CA PRO A 285 13.29 0.09 -55.62
C PRO A 285 14.82 -0.06 -55.69
N TYR A 286 15.59 0.99 -55.42
CA TYR A 286 17.05 0.99 -55.48
C TYR A 286 17.73 1.31 -54.14
N TRP A 287 17.01 1.26 -53.01
CA TRP A 287 17.58 1.52 -51.66
C TRP A 287 18.82 0.66 -51.36
N TRP A 288 18.88 -0.53 -51.95
CA TRP A 288 19.93 -1.53 -51.76
C TRP A 288 21.19 -1.29 -52.61
N VAL A 289 21.18 -0.33 -53.54
CA VAL A 289 22.30 -0.10 -54.48
C VAL A 289 23.54 0.43 -53.78
N SER A 290 23.36 1.29 -52.77
CA SER A 290 24.47 1.86 -52.01
C SER A 290 24.63 1.18 -50.65
N THR A 291 25.86 1.09 -50.15
CA THR A 291 26.13 0.63 -48.78
C THR A 291 25.47 1.55 -47.74
N GLY A 292 25.46 2.86 -48.01
CA GLY A 292 24.77 3.87 -47.19
C GLY A 292 23.26 3.66 -47.15
N GLY A 293 22.60 3.45 -48.30
CA GLY A 293 21.16 3.22 -48.38
C GLY A 293 20.72 1.95 -47.65
N LYS A 294 21.52 0.88 -47.70
CA LYS A 294 21.28 -0.35 -46.93
C LYS A 294 21.36 -0.13 -45.41
N GLY A 295 22.38 0.58 -44.96
CA GLY A 295 22.58 0.89 -43.54
C GLY A 295 21.48 1.80 -43.00
N GLU A 296 21.17 2.88 -43.73
CA GLU A 296 20.14 3.84 -43.36
C GLU A 296 18.75 3.20 -43.29
N THR A 297 18.40 2.38 -44.27
CA THR A 297 17.11 1.66 -44.31
C THR A 297 16.90 0.80 -43.06
N LEU A 298 17.89 -0.04 -42.71
CA LEU A 298 17.76 -0.91 -41.54
C LEU A 298 17.83 -0.12 -40.22
N PHE A 299 18.55 0.99 -40.20
CA PHE A 299 18.52 1.92 -39.09
C PHE A 299 17.11 2.51 -38.89
N GLN A 300 16.48 2.99 -39.97
CA GLN A 300 15.11 3.53 -39.94
C GLN A 300 14.06 2.48 -39.56
N LEU A 301 14.20 1.24 -40.04
CA LEU A 301 13.39 0.10 -39.60
C LEU A 301 13.56 -0.13 -38.09
N GLY A 302 14.79 -0.09 -37.59
CA GLY A 302 15.08 -0.21 -36.16
C GLY A 302 14.49 0.94 -35.34
N VAL A 303 14.53 2.17 -35.83
CA VAL A 303 13.92 3.34 -35.18
C VAL A 303 12.39 3.20 -35.14
N SER A 304 11.77 2.84 -36.27
CA SER A 304 10.31 2.69 -36.38
C SER A 304 9.79 1.56 -35.49
N ALA A 305 10.47 0.41 -35.51
CA ALA A 305 10.13 -0.72 -34.65
C ALA A 305 10.36 -0.40 -33.16
N ARG A 306 11.43 0.33 -32.83
CA ARG A 306 11.60 0.85 -31.46
C ARG A 306 10.49 1.80 -31.08
N GLN A 307 10.04 2.69 -31.97
CA GLN A 307 8.96 3.62 -31.67
C GLN A 307 7.61 2.89 -31.44
N GLU A 308 7.33 1.84 -32.21
CA GLU A 308 6.16 0.97 -32.00
C GLU A 308 6.24 0.18 -30.68
N LEU A 309 7.43 -0.29 -30.29
CA LEU A 309 7.65 -0.97 -29.01
C LEU A 309 7.74 0.00 -27.83
N ASP A 310 8.14 1.25 -28.09
CA ASP A 310 8.26 2.34 -27.13
C ASP A 310 6.90 3.02 -26.92
N GLN A 311 5.91 2.19 -26.56
CA GLN A 311 4.67 2.65 -25.95
C GLN A 311 4.89 3.06 -24.48
N SER A 312 5.95 3.83 -24.23
CA SER A 312 6.18 4.58 -23.01
C SER A 312 4.91 5.31 -22.56
N ALA A 313 4.07 5.78 -23.48
CA ALA A 313 2.77 6.37 -23.18
C ALA A 313 1.81 5.44 -22.40
N ALA A 314 1.82 4.12 -22.64
CA ALA A 314 0.98 3.17 -21.90
C ALA A 314 1.54 2.92 -20.49
N VAL A 315 2.86 2.74 -20.36
CA VAL A 315 3.53 2.58 -19.06
C VAL A 315 3.47 3.86 -18.22
N GLU A 316 3.63 5.02 -18.84
CA GLU A 316 3.48 6.34 -18.23
C GLU A 316 2.03 6.67 -17.88
N ALA A 317 1.06 6.23 -18.70
CA ALA A 317 -0.36 6.39 -18.36
C ALA A 317 -0.71 5.59 -17.11
N ILE A 318 -0.26 4.33 -17.01
CA ILE A 318 -0.36 3.52 -15.80
C ILE A 318 0.30 4.26 -14.63
N GLY A 319 1.56 4.70 -14.81
CA GLY A 319 2.31 5.42 -13.77
C GLY A 319 1.62 6.71 -13.29
N ARG A 320 1.01 7.49 -14.19
CA ARG A 320 0.28 8.73 -13.85
C ARG A 320 -1.02 8.45 -13.12
N GLU A 321 -1.81 7.50 -13.60
CA GLU A 321 -3.06 7.08 -12.94
C GLU A 321 -2.76 6.56 -11.52
N LEU A 322 -1.65 5.84 -11.37
CA LEU A 322 -1.14 5.37 -10.10
C LEU A 322 -0.65 6.44 -9.16
N ALA A 323 0.12 7.40 -9.68
CA ALA A 323 0.53 8.55 -8.90
C ALA A 323 -0.70 9.32 -8.40
N GLY A 324 -1.77 9.41 -9.21
CA GLY A 324 -3.06 10.00 -8.83
C GLY A 324 -3.75 9.27 -7.67
N ILE A 325 -3.89 7.95 -7.76
CA ILE A 325 -4.52 7.13 -6.70
C ILE A 325 -3.69 7.17 -5.41
N LEU A 326 -2.37 7.00 -5.52
CA LEU A 326 -1.46 7.10 -4.37
C LEU A 326 -1.50 8.50 -3.74
N ALA A 327 -1.59 9.56 -4.53
CA ALA A 327 -1.71 10.92 -4.03
C ALA A 327 -3.05 11.16 -3.32
N ALA A 328 -4.17 10.70 -3.90
CA ALA A 328 -5.49 10.79 -3.30
C ALA A 328 -5.54 10.05 -1.95
N GLN A 329 -4.96 8.86 -1.88
CA GLN A 329 -4.89 8.10 -0.63
C GLN A 329 -3.91 8.70 0.39
N LYS A 330 -2.77 9.24 -0.06
CA LYS A 330 -1.87 9.99 0.83
C LYS A 330 -2.57 11.22 1.43
N GLN A 331 -3.42 11.90 0.66
CA GLN A 331 -4.20 13.03 1.13
C GLN A 331 -5.23 12.62 2.17
N LEU A 332 -5.96 11.52 1.92
CA LEU A 332 -6.87 10.92 2.89
C LEU A 332 -6.14 10.54 4.20
N HIS A 333 -4.94 9.97 4.08
CA HIS A 333 -4.09 9.64 5.23
C HIS A 333 -3.68 10.88 6.03
N MET A 334 -3.20 11.95 5.37
CA MET A 334 -2.85 13.20 6.06
C MET A 334 -4.08 13.82 6.75
N GLU A 335 -5.26 13.74 6.13
CA GLU A 335 -6.50 14.21 6.75
C GLU A 335 -6.83 13.42 8.03
N LEU A 336 -6.67 12.10 7.99
CA LEU A 336 -6.91 11.23 9.13
C LEU A 336 -5.87 11.41 10.24
N GLU A 337 -4.58 11.53 9.89
CA GLU A 337 -3.52 11.84 10.84
C GLU A 337 -3.76 13.19 11.52
N ASN A 338 -4.23 14.19 10.77
CA ASN A 338 -4.60 15.49 11.32
C ASN A 338 -5.82 15.39 12.25
N LYS A 339 -6.86 14.63 11.88
CA LYS A 339 -8.01 14.36 12.76
C LYS A 339 -7.57 13.67 14.06
N LEU A 340 -6.61 12.74 13.98
CA LEU A 340 -6.04 12.08 15.14
C LEU A 340 -5.25 13.02 16.03
N LYS A 341 -4.37 13.86 15.47
CA LYS A 341 -3.66 14.90 16.24
C LYS A 341 -4.63 15.84 16.92
N GLN A 342 -5.71 16.25 16.24
CA GLN A 342 -6.76 17.07 16.84
C GLN A 342 -7.46 16.35 18.01
N LEU A 343 -7.74 15.06 17.86
CA LEU A 343 -8.31 14.23 18.93
C LEU A 343 -7.35 14.10 20.11
N GLU A 344 -6.07 13.85 19.87
CA GLU A 344 -5.02 13.77 20.90
C GLU A 344 -4.87 15.11 21.63
N GLU A 345 -4.90 16.24 20.92
CA GLU A 345 -4.87 17.56 21.53
C GLU A 345 -6.10 17.84 22.40
N VAL A 346 -7.30 17.49 21.91
CA VAL A 346 -8.54 17.59 22.70
C VAL A 346 -8.42 16.73 23.96
N PHE A 347 -7.84 15.54 23.81
CA PHE A 347 -7.65 14.60 24.90
C PHE A 347 -6.64 15.11 25.94
N GLU A 348 -5.48 15.61 25.54
CA GLU A 348 -4.49 16.20 26.46
C GLU A 348 -5.05 17.47 27.13
N ARG A 349 -5.89 18.26 26.44
CA ARG A 349 -6.65 19.35 27.07
C ARG A 349 -7.62 18.81 28.13
N GLN A 350 -8.37 17.76 27.85
CA GLN A 350 -9.28 17.16 28.83
C GLN A 350 -8.52 16.56 30.03
N LYS A 351 -7.38 15.92 29.80
CA LYS A 351 -6.48 15.39 30.84
C LYS A 351 -5.90 16.50 31.72
N SER A 352 -5.46 17.61 31.14
CA SER A 352 -5.01 18.79 31.89
C SER A 352 -6.15 19.46 32.66
N GLN A 353 -7.38 19.43 32.15
CA GLN A 353 -8.56 19.88 32.90
C GLN A 353 -8.89 18.93 34.07
N LEU A 354 -8.76 17.61 33.86
CA LEU A 354 -8.96 16.59 34.90
C LEU A 354 -7.86 16.62 35.96
N SER A 355 -6.62 16.97 35.61
CA SER A 355 -5.51 17.07 36.56
C SER A 355 -5.71 18.18 37.59
N ILE A 356 -6.48 19.23 37.26
CA ILE A 356 -6.92 20.27 38.21
C ILE A 356 -7.74 19.66 39.35
N PHE A 357 -8.57 18.64 39.05
CA PHE A 357 -9.33 17.91 40.05
C PHE A 357 -8.52 16.79 40.72
N GLY A 358 -7.43 16.37 40.09
CA GLY A 358 -6.62 15.20 40.44
C GLY A 358 -5.28 15.52 41.10
N TYR A 359 -5.04 16.71 41.68
CA TYR A 359 -3.77 17.03 42.35
C TYR A 359 -3.24 15.92 43.31
N PRO A 360 -4.07 15.18 44.09
CA PRO A 360 -3.58 14.03 44.87
C PRO A 360 -3.30 12.74 44.07
N LEU A 361 -3.78 12.63 42.83
CA LEU A 361 -3.54 11.50 41.90
C LEU A 361 -2.35 11.72 40.96
N SER A 362 -1.83 12.96 40.86
CA SER A 362 -0.69 13.34 40.01
C SER A 362 0.62 12.59 40.31
N ALA A 363 0.73 11.95 41.48
CA ALA A 363 1.89 11.17 41.89
C ALA A 363 2.02 9.81 41.16
N VAL A 364 0.97 9.34 40.48
CA VAL A 364 1.00 8.07 39.74
C VAL A 364 1.01 8.38 38.24
N PRO A 365 2.11 8.11 37.51
CA PRO A 365 2.12 8.22 36.05
C PRO A 365 1.21 7.12 35.48
N LEU A 366 -0.05 7.46 35.27
CA LEU A 366 -1.03 6.54 34.70
C LEU A 366 -0.81 6.49 33.19
N ASN A 367 -0.30 5.35 32.71
CA ASN A 367 -0.37 5.01 31.29
C ASN A 367 -1.85 4.90 30.92
N LEU A 368 -2.33 5.81 30.08
CA LEU A 368 -3.73 5.92 29.72
C LEU A 368 -4.25 4.66 29.02
N ILE A 369 -3.44 4.05 28.16
CA ILE A 369 -3.81 2.80 27.47
C ILE A 369 -4.05 1.70 28.52
N ALA A 370 -3.17 1.62 29.52
CA ALA A 370 -3.37 0.70 30.63
C ALA A 370 -4.62 1.06 31.45
N LEU A 371 -4.87 2.35 31.70
CA LEU A 371 -6.05 2.82 32.45
C LEU A 371 -7.36 2.44 31.74
N LEU A 372 -7.46 2.73 30.44
CA LEU A 372 -8.59 2.40 29.57
C LEU A 372 -8.81 0.87 29.55
N GLY A 373 -7.72 0.10 29.44
CA GLY A 373 -7.75 -1.36 29.53
C GLY A 373 -8.38 -1.88 30.82
N HIS A 374 -8.17 -1.19 31.95
CA HIS A 374 -8.65 -1.58 33.27
C HIS A 374 -9.89 -0.79 33.73
N PHE A 375 -10.51 -0.01 32.85
CA PHE A 375 -11.60 0.89 33.22
C PHE A 375 -12.81 0.19 33.89
N PRO A 376 -13.30 -0.98 33.42
CA PRO A 376 -14.40 -1.69 34.08
C PRO A 376 -14.04 -2.12 35.52
N LEU A 377 -12.78 -2.50 35.73
CA LEU A 377 -12.26 -2.86 37.05
C LEU A 377 -12.17 -1.63 37.96
N LEU A 378 -11.71 -0.49 37.44
CA LEU A 378 -11.67 0.77 38.18
C LEU A 378 -13.06 1.25 38.60
N ILE A 379 -14.06 1.17 37.70
CA ILE A 379 -15.47 1.45 38.05
C ILE A 379 -15.89 0.54 39.20
N GLY A 380 -15.64 -0.77 39.11
CA GLY A 380 -15.99 -1.72 40.16
C GLY A 380 -15.36 -1.38 41.52
N ILE A 381 -14.07 -1.06 41.53
CA ILE A 381 -13.34 -0.69 42.76
C ILE A 381 -13.88 0.62 43.34
N ILE A 382 -14.08 1.66 42.53
CA ILE A 382 -14.55 2.96 43.01
C ILE A 382 -15.98 2.83 43.56
N LEU A 383 -16.87 2.15 42.84
CA LEU A 383 -18.23 1.91 43.32
C LEU A 383 -18.25 1.10 44.62
N ALA A 384 -17.38 0.09 44.75
CA ALA A 384 -17.22 -0.70 45.96
C ALA A 384 -16.76 0.17 47.16
N VAL A 385 -15.72 0.97 46.98
CA VAL A 385 -15.19 1.87 48.01
C VAL A 385 -16.23 2.91 48.43
N MET A 386 -16.91 3.54 47.47
CA MET A 386 -17.96 4.52 47.76
C MET A 386 -19.15 3.90 48.50
N SER A 387 -19.54 2.68 48.12
CA SER A 387 -20.62 1.95 48.79
C SER A 387 -20.28 1.61 50.24
N ILE A 388 -19.06 1.15 50.51
CA ILE A 388 -18.57 0.87 51.87
C ILE A 388 -18.51 2.16 52.70
N TRP A 389 -17.97 3.23 52.12
CA TRP A 389 -17.84 4.51 52.80
C TRP A 389 -19.19 5.13 53.16
N LEU A 390 -20.13 5.16 52.20
CA LEU A 390 -21.49 5.64 52.41
C LEU A 390 -22.18 4.85 53.53
N MET A 391 -22.05 3.52 53.49
CA MET A 391 -22.64 2.66 54.51
C MET A 391 -22.08 2.92 55.90
N ARG A 392 -20.76 3.10 56.01
CA ARG A 392 -20.13 3.41 57.29
C ARG A 392 -20.69 4.71 57.88
N ARG A 393 -20.89 5.74 57.05
CA ARG A 393 -21.50 7.01 57.49
C ARG A 393 -22.97 6.85 57.87
N PHE A 394 -23.71 6.02 57.14
CA PHE A 394 -25.08 5.68 57.51
C PHE A 394 -25.16 4.97 58.86
N MET A 395 -24.27 4.01 59.12
CA MET A 395 -24.20 3.30 60.41
C MET A 395 -23.87 4.23 61.58
N GLU A 396 -22.94 5.17 61.39
CA GLU A 396 -22.63 6.22 62.39
C GLU A 396 -23.90 7.04 62.72
N LEU A 397 -24.64 7.48 61.69
CA LEU A 397 -25.88 8.23 61.85
C LEU A 397 -26.98 7.42 62.57
N VAL A 398 -27.20 6.15 62.19
CA VAL A 398 -28.18 5.27 62.85
C VAL A 398 -27.82 5.05 64.32
N THR A 399 -26.53 4.85 64.61
CA THR A 399 -26.05 4.62 65.98
C THR A 399 -26.32 5.84 66.86
N VAL A 400 -25.98 7.05 66.40
CA VAL A 400 -26.25 8.28 67.18
C VAL A 400 -27.75 8.53 67.33
N THR A 401 -28.53 8.31 66.26
CA THR A 401 -29.98 8.49 66.33
C THR A 401 -30.63 7.51 67.33
N SER A 402 -30.11 6.28 67.43
CA SER A 402 -30.57 5.30 68.42
C SER A 402 -30.42 5.75 69.86
N MET A 403 -29.38 6.54 70.15
CA MET A 403 -29.14 7.09 71.48
C MET A 403 -30.12 8.23 71.79
N MET A 404 -30.58 8.97 70.78
CA MET A 404 -31.55 10.06 70.95
C MET A 404 -32.99 9.56 71.09
N VAL A 405 -33.42 8.59 70.27
CA VAL A 405 -34.80 8.08 70.28
C VAL A 405 -35.16 7.38 71.60
N LYS A 406 -34.19 6.75 72.28
CA LYS A 406 -34.40 6.18 73.63
C LYS A 406 -34.84 7.21 74.67
N ARG A 407 -34.62 8.50 74.41
CA ARG A 407 -34.90 9.59 75.35
C ARG A 407 -36.22 10.31 75.05
N ASP A 408 -36.61 10.42 73.78
CA ASP A 408 -37.83 11.09 73.34
C ASP A 408 -38.42 10.40 72.09
N ALA A 409 -39.55 9.71 72.28
CA ALA A 409 -40.19 8.89 71.26
C ALA A 409 -40.80 9.71 70.11
N GLU A 410 -41.14 10.98 70.35
CA GLU A 410 -41.73 11.90 69.37
C GLU A 410 -40.71 12.87 68.76
N SER A 411 -39.42 12.66 69.02
CA SER A 411 -38.38 13.57 68.57
C SER A 411 -38.44 13.83 67.05
N PRO A 412 -38.34 15.10 66.59
CA PRO A 412 -38.28 15.46 65.17
C PRO A 412 -37.10 14.79 64.44
N VAL A 413 -36.08 14.37 65.18
CA VAL A 413 -34.94 13.58 64.68
C VAL A 413 -35.39 12.21 64.14
N ARG A 414 -36.33 11.55 64.84
CA ARG A 414 -36.90 10.27 64.41
C ARG A 414 -37.69 10.42 63.12
N GLN A 415 -38.53 11.46 63.03
CA GLN A 415 -39.30 11.75 61.82
C GLN A 415 -38.39 12.09 60.64
N TRP A 416 -37.34 12.88 60.86
CA TRP A 416 -36.33 13.19 59.84
C TRP A 416 -35.66 11.91 59.33
N LEU A 417 -35.20 11.04 60.23
CA LEU A 417 -34.55 9.79 59.87
C LEU A 417 -35.49 8.87 59.08
N LEU A 418 -36.75 8.70 59.53
CA LEU A 418 -37.75 7.88 58.84
C LEU A 418 -38.15 8.44 57.47
N SER A 419 -38.08 9.75 57.27
CA SER A 419 -38.35 10.39 55.96
C SER A 419 -37.23 10.18 54.94
N ARG A 420 -35.99 10.00 55.42
CA ARG A 420 -34.79 9.79 54.59
C ARG A 420 -34.39 8.35 54.45
N MET A 421 -34.92 7.49 55.32
CA MET A 421 -34.81 6.05 55.14
C MET A 421 -35.61 5.63 53.92
N PRO A 422 -34.98 4.95 52.96
CA PRO A 422 -35.72 4.32 51.88
C PRO A 422 -36.78 3.37 52.46
N GLY A 423 -37.96 3.34 51.84
CA GLY A 423 -39.19 2.80 52.43
C GLY A 423 -39.11 1.35 52.94
N TYR A 424 -38.13 0.57 52.49
CA TYR A 424 -37.88 -0.77 53.01
C TYR A 424 -37.35 -0.79 54.45
N LEU A 425 -36.54 0.18 54.89
CA LEU A 425 -36.11 0.27 56.30
C LEU A 425 -37.27 0.71 57.19
N ARG A 426 -38.21 1.49 56.64
CA ARG A 426 -39.39 1.98 57.35
C ARG A 426 -40.40 0.87 57.66
N THR A 427 -40.51 -0.14 56.78
CA THR A 427 -41.47 -1.24 56.94
C THR A 427 -40.93 -2.40 57.78
N GLY A 428 -39.63 -2.40 58.12
CA GLY A 428 -38.98 -3.49 58.85
C GLY A 428 -38.97 -4.82 58.09
N LYS A 429 -39.47 -4.87 56.85
CA LYS A 429 -39.56 -6.09 56.04
C LYS A 429 -38.21 -6.33 55.35
N PRO A 430 -37.45 -7.38 55.75
CA PRO A 430 -36.11 -7.63 55.22
C PRO A 430 -36.08 -7.85 53.70
N GLY A 431 -37.20 -8.27 53.10
CA GLY A 431 -37.29 -8.52 51.66
C GLY A 431 -37.16 -7.28 50.76
N ALA A 432 -37.63 -6.11 51.20
CA ALA A 432 -37.63 -4.91 50.35
C ALA A 432 -36.24 -4.23 50.25
N TRP A 433 -35.37 -4.43 51.25
CA TRP A 433 -33.95 -4.04 51.18
C TRP A 433 -33.21 -4.87 50.14
N GLY A 434 -33.47 -6.19 50.12
CA GLY A 434 -32.89 -7.10 49.15
C GLY A 434 -33.16 -6.64 47.72
N VAL A 435 -34.39 -6.25 47.41
CA VAL A 435 -34.76 -5.76 46.06
C VAL A 435 -34.00 -4.49 45.67
N TYR A 436 -33.89 -3.51 46.57
CA TYR A 436 -33.17 -2.26 46.27
C TYR A 436 -31.67 -2.48 46.04
N VAL A 437 -31.04 -3.29 46.92
CA VAL A 437 -29.63 -3.64 46.79
C VAL A 437 -29.38 -4.44 45.52
N LEU A 438 -30.22 -5.44 45.22
CA LEU A 438 -30.13 -6.22 43.99
C LEU A 438 -30.31 -5.33 42.76
N GLY A 439 -31.20 -4.33 42.80
CA GLY A 439 -31.40 -3.37 41.71
C GLY A 439 -30.16 -2.52 41.43
N LEU A 440 -29.59 -1.88 42.46
CA LEU A 440 -28.35 -1.11 42.31
C LEU A 440 -27.16 -1.97 41.89
N THR A 441 -27.07 -3.18 42.42
CA THR A 441 -26.05 -4.16 42.05
C THR A 441 -26.18 -4.56 40.59
N GLY A 442 -27.40 -4.87 40.15
CA GLY A 442 -27.69 -5.22 38.77
C GLY A 442 -27.32 -4.09 37.81
N LEU A 443 -27.63 -2.84 38.16
CA LEU A 443 -27.23 -1.67 37.37
C LEU A 443 -25.71 -1.50 37.30
N ALA A 444 -25.00 -1.66 38.42
CA ALA A 444 -23.54 -1.56 38.43
C ALA A 444 -22.88 -2.69 37.63
N TRP A 445 -23.40 -3.91 37.73
CA TRP A 445 -22.96 -5.05 36.91
C TRP A 445 -23.23 -4.82 35.43
N LEU A 446 -24.41 -4.28 35.08
CA LEU A 446 -24.75 -3.96 33.71
C LEU A 446 -23.84 -2.89 33.13
N TRP A 447 -23.47 -1.88 33.94
CA TRP A 447 -22.51 -0.86 33.54
C TRP A 447 -21.10 -1.42 33.34
N ILE A 448 -20.60 -2.25 34.27
CA ILE A 448 -19.30 -2.91 34.12
C ILE A 448 -19.29 -3.83 32.90
N ALA A 449 -20.38 -4.59 32.68
CA ALA A 449 -20.51 -5.45 31.52
C ALA A 449 -20.52 -4.65 30.21
N ALA A 450 -21.24 -3.52 30.16
CA ALA A 450 -21.24 -2.62 29.01
C ALA A 450 -19.83 -2.07 28.73
N ALA A 451 -19.13 -1.58 29.76
CA ALA A 451 -17.76 -1.10 29.65
C ALA A 451 -16.81 -2.20 29.14
N SER A 452 -16.94 -3.42 29.68
CA SER A 452 -16.16 -4.58 29.24
C SER A 452 -16.46 -4.98 27.80
N PHE A 453 -17.73 -4.87 27.36
CA PHE A 453 -18.12 -5.20 25.99
C PHE A 453 -17.56 -4.20 24.98
N GLU A 454 -17.60 -2.91 25.30
CA GLU A 454 -17.00 -1.85 24.47
C GLU A 454 -15.49 -2.06 24.28
N LEU A 455 -14.81 -2.59 25.30
CA LEU A 455 -13.38 -2.95 25.29
C LEU A 455 -13.01 -4.10 24.36
N ILE A 456 -13.91 -5.08 24.14
CA ILE A 456 -13.62 -6.24 23.27
C ILE A 456 -13.30 -5.78 21.85
N GLY A 457 -13.94 -4.71 21.38
CA GLY A 457 -13.69 -4.18 20.04
C GLY A 457 -12.51 -3.21 19.94
N TRP A 458 -11.71 -2.99 20.99
CA TRP A 458 -10.71 -1.92 21.02
C TRP A 458 -9.26 -2.36 20.77
N GLN A 459 -8.86 -3.60 21.08
CA GLN A 459 -7.42 -3.92 21.12
C GLN A 459 -7.03 -5.37 20.80
N ASP A 460 -7.82 -6.12 20.02
CA ASP A 460 -7.68 -7.60 19.94
C ASP A 460 -7.59 -8.23 21.35
N ILE A 461 -8.17 -7.56 22.35
CA ILE A 461 -8.21 -8.05 23.71
C ILE A 461 -9.09 -9.27 23.64
N ASP A 462 -8.47 -10.43 23.87
CA ASP A 462 -9.16 -11.70 23.93
C ASP A 462 -10.40 -11.54 24.82
N LEU A 463 -11.52 -12.08 24.35
CA LEU A 463 -12.79 -12.12 25.07
C LEU A 463 -12.58 -12.58 26.51
N GLN A 464 -11.63 -13.50 26.74
CA GLN A 464 -11.25 -13.97 28.08
C GLN A 464 -10.69 -12.87 28.98
N GLN A 465 -9.83 -11.98 28.47
CA GLN A 465 -9.25 -10.90 29.26
C GLN A 465 -10.28 -9.81 29.57
N ALA A 466 -11.12 -9.45 28.60
CA ALA A 466 -12.21 -8.51 28.82
C ALA A 466 -13.23 -9.04 29.84
N ALA A 467 -13.58 -10.34 29.73
CA ALA A 467 -14.44 -11.03 30.66
C ALA A 467 -13.82 -11.10 32.06
N LEU A 468 -12.54 -11.45 32.18
CA LEU A 468 -11.84 -11.51 33.46
C LEU A 468 -11.87 -10.15 34.18
N ARG A 469 -11.59 -9.04 33.46
CA ARG A 469 -11.65 -7.69 34.03
C ARG A 469 -13.06 -7.32 34.47
N GLY A 470 -14.08 -7.68 33.69
CA GLY A 470 -15.48 -7.49 34.05
C GLY A 470 -15.87 -8.29 35.31
N VAL A 471 -15.46 -9.56 35.39
CA VAL A 471 -15.69 -10.44 36.55
C VAL A 471 -15.00 -9.90 37.79
N LEU A 472 -13.74 -9.45 37.69
CA LEU A 472 -13.01 -8.87 38.81
C LEU A 472 -13.66 -7.57 39.31
N GLY A 473 -14.09 -6.69 38.39
CA GLY A 473 -14.84 -5.48 38.73
C GLY A 473 -16.16 -5.80 39.43
N GLY A 474 -16.92 -6.75 38.90
CA GLY A 474 -18.17 -7.21 39.51
C GLY A 474 -17.97 -7.92 40.86
N ALA A 475 -16.88 -8.66 41.03
CA ALA A 475 -16.49 -9.30 42.30
C ALA A 475 -16.19 -8.26 43.39
N ALA A 476 -15.52 -7.15 43.06
CA ALA A 476 -15.29 -6.06 44.00
C ALA A 476 -16.61 -5.47 44.54
N ILE A 477 -17.60 -5.30 43.67
CA ILE A 477 -18.95 -4.86 44.06
C ILE A 477 -19.63 -5.91 44.94
N ALA A 478 -19.58 -7.19 44.56
CA ALA A 478 -20.12 -8.29 45.37
C ALA A 478 -19.51 -8.33 46.79
N ILE A 479 -18.20 -8.08 46.94
CA ILE A 479 -17.55 -8.01 48.25
C ILE A 479 -18.08 -6.82 49.06
N ALA A 480 -18.17 -5.63 48.46
CA ALA A 480 -18.73 -4.46 49.13
C ALA A 480 -20.18 -4.70 49.60
N LEU A 481 -20.97 -5.40 48.79
CA LEU A 481 -22.33 -5.79 49.10
C LEU A 481 -22.40 -6.81 50.24
N GLY A 482 -21.50 -7.79 50.28
CA GLY A 482 -21.38 -8.72 51.40
C GLY A 482 -21.08 -7.99 52.72
N CYS A 483 -20.22 -6.97 52.67
CA CYS A 483 -19.95 -6.09 53.82
C CYS A 483 -21.19 -5.29 54.23
N LEU A 484 -21.91 -4.70 53.27
CA LEU A 484 -23.18 -4.00 53.47
C LEU A 484 -24.22 -4.91 54.13
N TRP A 485 -24.41 -6.11 53.60
CA TRP A 485 -25.38 -7.09 54.09
C TRP A 485 -25.14 -7.48 55.55
N ARG A 486 -23.88 -7.49 56.01
CA ARG A 486 -23.55 -7.74 57.43
C ARG A 486 -23.83 -6.55 58.34
N MET A 487 -23.81 -5.32 57.82
CA MET A 487 -24.05 -4.10 58.61
C MET A 487 -25.54 -3.78 58.78
N VAL A 488 -26.37 -4.13 57.78
CA VAL A 488 -27.81 -3.77 57.77
C VAL A 488 -28.61 -4.42 58.89
N PRO A 489 -28.48 -5.72 59.21
CA PRO A 489 -29.22 -6.33 60.31
C PRO A 489 -28.93 -5.63 61.64
N LYS A 490 -27.70 -5.16 61.85
CA LYS A 490 -27.35 -4.38 63.05
C LYS A 490 -28.11 -3.05 63.09
N ALA A 491 -28.20 -2.34 61.96
CA ALA A 491 -28.99 -1.11 61.88
C ALA A 491 -30.49 -1.39 62.07
N VAL A 492 -31.04 -2.40 61.41
CA VAL A 492 -32.45 -2.79 61.51
C VAL A 492 -32.79 -3.22 62.94
N GLN A 493 -31.96 -4.03 63.58
CA GLN A 493 -32.14 -4.45 64.97
C GLN A 493 -32.16 -3.22 65.89
N THR A 494 -31.20 -2.32 65.71
CA THR A 494 -31.11 -1.06 66.47
C THR A 494 -32.37 -0.20 66.28
N LEU A 495 -32.94 -0.16 65.07
CA LEU A 495 -34.18 0.55 64.76
C LEU A 495 -35.44 -0.15 65.26
N SER A 496 -35.51 -1.48 65.23
CA SER A 496 -36.63 -2.25 65.78
C SER A 496 -36.74 -2.05 67.29
N MET A 497 -35.59 -2.06 67.99
CA MET A 497 -35.55 -1.76 69.43
C MET A 497 -36.03 -0.32 69.75
N MET A 498 -35.84 0.64 68.83
CA MET A 498 -36.40 1.98 68.97
C MET A 498 -37.92 2.02 68.77
N ASN A 499 -38.46 1.15 67.91
CA ASN A 499 -39.88 1.12 67.63
C ASN A 499 -40.67 0.41 68.74
N ASP A 500 -40.10 -0.65 69.30
CA ASP A 500 -40.73 -1.47 70.36
C ASP A 500 -40.70 -0.79 71.75
N SER A 501 -39.86 0.23 71.93
CA SER A 501 -39.76 1.00 73.18
C SER A 501 -40.66 2.24 73.22
N ALA A 502 -41.39 2.53 72.14
CA ALA A 502 -42.43 3.55 72.17
C ALA A 502 -43.65 3.01 72.93
N PRO A 503 -44.25 3.77 73.87
CA PRO A 503 -45.50 3.35 74.51
C PRO A 503 -46.57 3.11 73.43
N PRO A 504 -47.41 2.07 73.56
CA PRO A 504 -48.53 1.88 72.64
C PRO A 504 -49.39 3.14 72.69
N CYS A 505 -49.51 3.83 71.55
CA CYS A 505 -50.37 4.99 71.38
C CYS A 505 -51.84 4.63 71.63
#